data_AF-A0A8D0LBK6-F1
#
_entry.id   AF-A0A8D0LBK6-F1
#
_cell.length_a   1.000
_cell.length_b   1.000
_cell.length_c   1.000
_cell.angle_alpha   90.00
_cell.angle_beta   90.00
_cell.angle_gamma   90.00
#
_symmetry.space_group_name_H-M   'P 1'
#
loop_
_entity.id
_entity.type
_entity.pdbx_description
1 polymer ?
#
loop_
_entity_poly.entity_id
_entity_poly.type
_entity_poly.pdbx_seq_one_letter_code
_entity_poly.pdbx_strand_id
1 'polypeptide(L)'
;MSTFGYRRELSKYEEIDEDELLASLTEEELKELERELEDIEPDRNLPVGQRQKSLTEKTPTGTFSREALMAYWERETRKLLEKERMGACEKNKKYENDILKEIKNSLKSVSDKKSEEGSRPSTRPSTPQRSLHDNLMEAIRGSSVRQLKQVSTLRAD
;
A
#
# COMPACT_ATOMS: atom_id res chain seq x y z
N MET A 1 -36.05 19.12 1.34
CA MET A 1 -35.88 17.73 1.78
C MET A 1 -36.99 17.43 2.77
N SER A 2 -37.86 16.47 2.45
CA SER A 2 -39.00 16.12 3.31
C SER A 2 -38.47 15.52 4.61
N THR A 3 -38.54 16.28 5.70
CA THR A 3 -38.48 15.78 7.08
C THR A 3 -39.75 14.95 7.32
N PHE A 4 -39.78 13.78 6.69
CA PHE A 4 -40.84 12.79 6.82
C PHE A 4 -40.94 12.36 8.30
N GLY A 5 -42.13 12.01 8.76
CA GLY A 5 -42.54 11.95 10.18
C GLY A 5 -41.69 11.17 11.19
N TYR A 6 -40.60 10.51 10.76
CA TYR A 6 -39.64 9.80 11.59
C TYR A 6 -39.15 10.59 12.80
N ARG A 7 -38.83 11.89 12.65
CA ARG A 7 -38.39 12.73 13.79
C ARG A 7 -39.46 12.85 14.89
N ARG A 8 -40.75 12.83 14.53
CA ARG A 8 -41.85 12.99 15.50
C ARG A 8 -42.19 11.68 16.20
N GLU A 9 -41.90 10.54 15.58
CA GLU A 9 -42.12 9.21 16.18
C GLU A 9 -40.99 8.80 17.12
N LEU A 10 -39.77 9.30 16.89
CA LEU A 10 -38.61 9.06 17.74
C LEU A 10 -38.74 9.66 19.14
N SER A 11 -39.53 10.73 19.32
CA SER A 11 -39.73 11.33 20.65
C SER A 11 -40.36 10.36 21.66
N LYS A 12 -41.02 9.29 21.20
CA LYS A 12 -41.58 8.24 22.07
C LYS A 12 -40.52 7.39 22.74
N TYR A 13 -39.34 7.29 22.13
CA TYR A 13 -38.23 6.48 22.59
C TYR A 13 -37.16 7.32 23.31
N GLU A 14 -37.22 8.65 23.15
CA GLU A 14 -36.24 9.59 23.72
C GLU A 14 -36.36 9.77 25.24
N GLU A 15 -37.50 9.38 25.83
CA GLU A 15 -37.74 9.43 27.29
C GLU A 15 -37.53 8.07 27.98
N ILE A 16 -37.18 7.00 27.24
CA ILE A 16 -36.94 5.68 27.81
C ILE A 16 -35.53 5.62 28.40
N ASP A 17 -35.40 5.11 29.62
CA ASP A 17 -34.10 4.86 30.24
C ASP A 17 -33.45 3.61 29.60
N GLU A 18 -32.44 3.85 28.77
CA GLU A 18 -31.70 2.79 28.08
C GLU A 18 -30.94 1.90 29.06
N ASP A 19 -30.41 2.46 30.16
CA ASP A 19 -29.62 1.71 31.14
C ASP A 19 -30.52 0.74 31.93
N GLU A 20 -31.72 1.19 32.32
CA GLU A 20 -32.72 0.33 32.98
C GLU A 20 -33.20 -0.80 32.04
N LEU A 21 -33.45 -0.48 30.77
CA LEU A 21 -33.86 -1.47 29.77
C LEU A 21 -32.78 -2.54 29.60
N LEU A 22 -31.52 -2.14 29.46
CA LEU A 22 -30.38 -3.05 29.30
C LEU A 22 -30.15 -3.91 30.56
N ALA A 23 -30.34 -3.35 31.74
CA ALA A 23 -30.21 -4.08 33.00
C ALA A 23 -31.30 -5.16 33.19
N SER A 24 -32.44 -5.03 32.52
CA SER A 24 -33.53 -6.01 32.56
C SER A 24 -33.27 -7.27 31.72
N LEU A 25 -32.34 -7.21 30.77
CA LEU A 25 -31.96 -8.34 29.91
C LEU A 25 -31.03 -9.31 30.64
N THR A 26 -31.12 -10.57 30.29
CA THR A 26 -30.17 -11.59 30.75
C THR A 26 -28.84 -11.52 29.99
N GLU A 27 -27.77 -12.11 30.56
CA GLU A 27 -26.45 -12.15 29.90
C GLU A 27 -26.49 -12.83 28.53
N GLU A 28 -27.35 -13.84 28.36
CA GLU A 28 -27.51 -14.55 27.08
C GLU A 28 -28.19 -13.65 26.04
N GLU A 29 -29.20 -12.89 26.43
CA GLU A 29 -29.90 -11.95 25.56
C GLU A 29 -29.05 -10.74 25.21
N LEU A 30 -28.23 -10.24 26.14
CA LEU A 30 -27.25 -9.19 25.87
C LEU A 30 -26.22 -9.63 24.82
N LYS A 31 -25.73 -10.87 24.92
CA LYS A 31 -24.79 -11.44 23.94
C LYS A 31 -25.44 -11.65 22.57
N GLU A 32 -26.71 -12.02 22.54
CA GLU A 32 -27.50 -12.11 21.32
C GLU A 32 -27.71 -10.73 20.67
N LEU A 33 -28.02 -9.71 21.47
CA LEU A 33 -28.13 -8.32 21.03
C LEU A 33 -26.80 -7.80 20.46
N GLU A 34 -25.68 -8.06 21.13
CA GLU A 34 -24.34 -7.71 20.64
C GLU A 34 -24.07 -8.34 19.27
N ARG A 35 -24.44 -9.62 19.08
CA ARG A 35 -24.31 -10.31 17.79
C ARG A 35 -25.18 -9.68 16.70
N GLU A 36 -26.43 -9.32 17.02
CA GLU A 36 -27.33 -8.71 16.04
C GLU A 36 -26.81 -7.34 15.57
N LEU A 37 -26.21 -6.55 16.47
CA LEU A 37 -25.56 -5.29 16.11
C LEU A 37 -24.37 -5.46 15.16
N GLU A 38 -23.71 -6.62 15.13
CA GLU A 38 -22.62 -6.89 14.17
C GLU A 38 -23.13 -7.06 12.73
N ASP A 39 -24.36 -7.52 12.55
CA ASP A 39 -24.99 -7.77 11.25
C ASP A 39 -25.69 -6.52 10.69
N ILE A 40 -25.94 -5.52 11.52
CA ILE A 40 -26.48 -4.23 11.09
C ILE A 40 -25.50 -3.55 10.12
N GLU A 41 -26.01 -3.08 8.99
CA GLU A 41 -25.19 -2.36 8.01
C GLU A 41 -24.59 -1.08 8.61
N PRO A 42 -23.26 -0.85 8.48
CA PRO A 42 -22.64 0.36 9.02
C PRO A 42 -23.18 1.62 8.32
N ASP A 43 -23.49 2.66 9.10
CA ASP A 43 -24.16 3.90 8.65
C ASP A 43 -23.57 4.45 7.34
N ARG A 44 -24.40 4.56 6.28
CA ARG A 44 -24.07 5.05 4.91
C ARG A 44 -23.54 6.49 4.80
N ASN A 45 -23.51 7.24 5.89
CA ASN A 45 -22.91 8.57 5.94
C ASN A 45 -21.46 8.59 6.45
N LEU A 46 -20.97 7.53 7.11
CA LEU A 46 -19.60 7.46 7.60
C LEU A 46 -18.54 7.24 6.48
N PRO A 47 -17.32 7.76 6.61
CA PRO A 47 -16.22 7.44 5.69
C PRO A 47 -15.96 5.93 5.61
N VAL A 48 -15.58 5.43 4.43
CA VAL A 48 -15.38 3.99 4.19
C VAL A 48 -14.46 3.30 5.20
N GLY A 49 -13.40 3.99 5.64
CA GLY A 49 -12.47 3.46 6.64
C GLY A 49 -13.08 3.24 8.02
N GLN A 50 -14.12 4.00 8.40
CA GLN A 50 -14.83 3.80 9.68
C GLN A 50 -15.89 2.69 9.61
N ARG A 51 -16.32 2.32 8.41
CA ARG A 51 -17.22 1.18 8.18
C ARG A 51 -16.48 -0.16 8.19
N GLN A 52 -15.20 -0.12 7.83
CA GLN A 52 -14.41 -1.31 7.58
C GLN A 52 -14.07 -1.98 8.92
N LYS A 53 -14.59 -3.19 9.13
CA LYS A 53 -14.21 -4.03 10.28
C LYS A 53 -12.70 -4.32 10.23
N SER A 54 -12.07 -4.41 11.40
CA SER A 54 -10.66 -4.79 11.52
C SER A 54 -10.43 -6.18 10.94
N LEU A 55 -9.64 -6.29 9.86
CA LEU A 55 -9.32 -7.57 9.21
C LEU A 55 -8.17 -8.34 9.87
N THR A 56 -7.67 -7.84 11.00
CA THR A 56 -6.50 -8.40 11.67
C THR A 56 -6.77 -8.51 13.15
N GLU A 57 -6.53 -9.71 13.69
CA GLU A 57 -6.50 -9.97 15.14
C GLU A 57 -5.23 -9.44 15.80
N LYS A 58 -4.21 -9.07 14.99
CA LYS A 58 -2.99 -8.46 15.53
C LYS A 58 -3.32 -7.12 16.15
N THR A 59 -2.90 -6.95 17.39
CA THR A 59 -2.91 -5.64 18.05
C THR A 59 -2.14 -4.65 17.18
N PRO A 60 -2.57 -3.36 17.15
CA PRO A 60 -1.84 -2.34 16.41
C PRO A 60 -0.38 -2.41 16.85
N THR A 61 0.52 -2.61 15.88
CA THR A 61 1.95 -2.54 16.13
C THR A 61 2.18 -1.16 16.71
N GLY A 62 2.53 -1.10 18.00
CA GLY A 62 2.45 0.11 18.81
C GLY A 62 3.20 1.31 18.23
N THR A 63 3.13 2.45 18.92
CA THR A 63 3.72 3.70 18.43
C THR A 63 5.21 3.54 18.12
N PHE A 64 5.65 4.14 17.02
CA PHE A 64 7.05 4.15 16.63
C PHE A 64 7.88 4.93 17.67
N SER A 65 8.79 4.23 18.36
CA SER A 65 9.75 4.85 19.29
C SER A 65 11.10 5.04 18.62
N ARG A 66 11.49 6.30 18.44
CA ARG A 66 12.82 6.66 17.89
C ARG A 66 13.95 6.14 18.79
N GLU A 67 13.77 6.19 20.10
CA GLU A 67 14.76 5.68 21.07
C GLU A 67 14.95 4.17 20.93
N ALA A 68 13.85 3.42 20.82
CA ALA A 68 13.91 1.98 20.60
C ALA A 68 14.61 1.63 19.28
N LEU A 69 14.37 2.40 18.21
CA LEU A 69 15.07 2.23 16.93
C LEU A 69 16.57 2.50 17.06
N MET A 70 16.96 3.60 17.72
CA MET A 70 18.37 3.93 17.92
C MET A 70 19.08 2.87 18.76
N ALA A 71 18.48 2.41 19.86
CA ALA A 71 19.02 1.34 20.70
C ALA A 71 19.16 0.02 19.94
N TYR A 72 18.22 -0.30 19.05
CA TYR A 72 18.32 -1.45 18.16
C TYR A 72 19.51 -1.31 17.20
N TRP A 73 19.69 -0.16 16.55
CA TRP A 73 20.82 0.08 15.65
C TRP A 73 22.17 0.05 16.35
N GLU A 74 22.29 0.63 17.56
CA GLU A 74 23.51 0.53 18.36
C GLU A 74 23.85 -0.92 18.69
N ARG A 75 22.85 -1.71 19.08
CA ARG A 75 23.01 -3.14 19.37
C ARG A 75 23.43 -3.93 18.14
N GLU A 76 22.77 -3.71 17.00
CA GLU A 76 23.05 -4.45 15.77
C GLU A 76 24.44 -4.09 15.21
N THR A 77 24.83 -2.80 15.28
CA THR A 77 26.17 -2.33 14.88
C THR A 77 27.24 -2.94 15.77
N ARG A 78 27.03 -2.98 17.09
CA ARG A 78 27.96 -3.60 18.05
C ARG A 78 28.11 -5.10 17.78
N LYS A 79 27.00 -5.79 17.50
CA LYS A 79 26.99 -7.21 17.16
C LYS A 79 27.73 -7.50 15.86
N LEU A 80 27.63 -6.60 14.87
CA LEU A 80 28.35 -6.71 13.60
C LEU A 80 29.87 -6.56 13.81
N LEU A 81 30.29 -5.52 14.55
CA LEU A 81 31.69 -5.32 14.95
C LEU A 81 32.26 -6.52 15.74
N GLU A 82 31.47 -7.10 16.63
CA GLU A 82 31.87 -8.30 17.37
C GLU A 82 32.02 -9.53 16.47
N LYS A 83 31.12 -9.74 15.51
CA LYS A 83 31.24 -10.82 14.51
C LYS A 83 32.49 -10.66 13.64
N GLU A 84 32.86 -9.43 13.28
CA GLU A 84 34.10 -9.14 12.55
C GLU A 84 35.33 -9.44 13.40
N ARG A 85 35.33 -9.01 14.67
CA ARG A 85 36.40 -9.32 15.63
C ARG A 85 36.59 -10.82 15.84
N MET A 86 35.51 -11.58 15.78
CA MET A 86 35.52 -13.05 15.91
C MET A 86 35.81 -13.80 14.60
N GLY A 87 36.19 -13.10 13.52
CA GLY A 87 36.65 -13.71 12.27
C GLY A 87 35.57 -14.44 11.45
N ALA A 88 34.28 -14.22 11.74
CA ALA A 88 33.17 -14.93 11.08
C ALA A 88 32.84 -14.41 9.66
N CYS A 89 33.61 -13.46 9.13
CA CYS A 89 33.30 -12.68 7.93
C CYS A 89 33.44 -13.48 6.60
N GLU A 90 34.33 -14.47 6.53
CA GLU A 90 34.68 -15.11 5.24
C GLU A 90 33.59 -16.01 4.64
N LYS A 91 32.73 -16.62 5.47
CA LYS A 91 31.69 -17.55 5.00
C LYS A 91 30.44 -16.82 4.48
N ASN A 92 30.13 -15.63 5.02
CA ASN A 92 28.94 -14.87 4.63
C ASN A 92 29.09 -14.21 3.25
N LYS A 93 30.28 -13.69 2.93
CA LYS A 93 30.53 -13.03 1.63
C LYS A 93 30.30 -13.95 0.44
N LYS A 94 30.66 -15.24 0.54
CA LYS A 94 30.41 -16.21 -0.55
C LYS A 94 28.92 -16.44 -0.76
N TYR A 95 28.17 -16.61 0.33
CA TYR A 95 26.74 -16.86 0.29
C TYR A 95 25.96 -15.67 -0.28
N GLU A 96 26.30 -14.44 0.12
CA GLU A 96 25.70 -13.21 -0.44
C GLU A 96 25.99 -13.07 -1.95
N ASN A 97 27.21 -13.37 -2.39
CA ASN A 97 27.56 -13.32 -3.81
C ASN A 97 26.82 -14.37 -4.64
N ASP A 98 26.50 -15.53 -4.07
CA ASP A 98 25.77 -16.58 -4.77
C ASP A 98 24.26 -16.27 -4.85
N ILE A 99 23.67 -15.70 -3.79
CA ILE A 99 22.28 -15.19 -3.82
C ILE A 99 22.13 -14.10 -4.88
N LEU A 100 23.08 -13.15 -4.95
CA LEU A 100 23.04 -12.07 -5.94
C LEU A 100 23.15 -12.58 -7.39
N LYS A 101 23.92 -13.66 -7.63
CA LYS A 101 23.99 -14.31 -8.94
C LYS A 101 22.68 -15.01 -9.31
N GLU A 102 22.06 -15.70 -8.36
CA GLU A 102 20.79 -16.39 -8.57
C GLU A 102 19.68 -15.40 -8.92
N ILE A 103 19.54 -14.31 -8.15
CA ILE A 103 18.57 -13.24 -8.42
C ILE A 103 18.82 -12.63 -9.81
N LYS A 104 20.07 -12.33 -10.16
CA LYS A 104 20.44 -11.79 -11.47
C LYS A 104 20.06 -12.74 -12.62
N ASN A 105 20.23 -14.04 -12.42
CA ASN A 105 19.90 -15.06 -13.42
C ASN A 105 18.38 -15.23 -13.56
N SER A 106 17.64 -15.20 -12.46
CA SER A 106 16.17 -15.29 -12.46
C SER A 106 15.51 -14.04 -13.04
N LEU A 107 16.11 -12.86 -12.84
CA LEU A 107 15.65 -11.59 -13.42
C LEU A 107 16.14 -11.36 -14.85
N LYS A 108 17.01 -12.24 -15.38
CA LYS A 108 17.36 -12.23 -16.79
C LYS A 108 16.08 -12.60 -17.54
N SER A 109 15.50 -11.65 -18.25
CA SER A 109 14.35 -11.91 -19.13
C SER A 109 14.67 -13.14 -19.97
N VAL A 110 13.81 -14.17 -19.90
CA VAL A 110 13.87 -15.31 -20.82
C VAL A 110 14.06 -14.71 -22.20
N SER A 111 15.18 -15.01 -22.83
CA SER A 111 15.43 -14.56 -24.17
C SER A 111 14.36 -15.24 -25.00
N ASP A 112 13.31 -14.52 -25.36
CA ASP A 112 12.41 -14.94 -26.42
C ASP A 112 13.32 -15.22 -27.60
N LYS A 113 13.46 -16.51 -27.90
CA LYS A 113 14.20 -16.95 -29.07
C LYS A 113 13.51 -16.28 -30.25
N LYS A 114 14.22 -15.31 -30.81
CA LYS A 114 13.91 -14.58 -32.02
C LYS A 114 13.45 -15.57 -33.10
N SER A 115 12.14 -15.73 -33.26
CA SER A 115 11.54 -16.17 -34.50
C SER A 115 11.09 -14.92 -35.23
N GLU A 116 11.89 -14.55 -36.23
CA GLU A 116 11.44 -13.74 -37.36
C GLU A 116 10.18 -14.38 -37.96
N GLU A 117 9.34 -13.54 -38.55
CA GLU A 117 8.08 -13.84 -39.27
C GLU A 117 6.78 -13.93 -38.44
N GLY A 118 5.89 -12.96 -38.69
CA GLY A 118 4.45 -13.20 -38.76
C GLY A 118 3.65 -13.08 -37.46
N SER A 119 3.11 -11.89 -37.24
CA SER A 119 1.77 -11.65 -36.63
C SER A 119 1.38 -12.40 -35.35
N ARG A 120 1.39 -11.71 -34.20
CA ARG A 120 0.28 -11.73 -33.22
C ARG A 120 0.38 -10.59 -32.21
N PRO A 121 -0.76 -10.03 -31.75
CA PRO A 121 -0.83 -8.73 -31.11
C PRO A 121 -0.37 -8.81 -29.66
N SER A 122 0.29 -7.75 -29.19
CA SER A 122 0.62 -7.55 -27.78
C SER A 122 -0.64 -7.72 -26.92
N THR A 123 -0.65 -8.70 -26.01
CA THR A 123 -1.72 -8.91 -25.00
C THR A 123 -1.79 -7.79 -23.96
N ARG A 124 -1.18 -6.63 -24.24
CA ARG A 124 -1.35 -5.44 -23.42
C ARG A 124 -2.71 -4.83 -23.78
N PRO A 125 -3.63 -4.64 -22.81
CA PRO A 125 -4.83 -3.87 -23.09
C PRO A 125 -4.41 -2.51 -23.65
N SER A 126 -4.97 -2.13 -24.80
CA SER A 126 -4.67 -0.84 -25.42
C SER A 126 -5.00 0.25 -24.40
N THR A 127 -3.97 1.02 -23.99
CA THR A 127 -4.18 2.17 -23.12
C THR A 127 -5.16 3.12 -23.81
N PRO A 128 -6.13 3.73 -23.10
CA PRO A 128 -7.02 4.72 -23.71
C PRO A 128 -6.17 5.71 -24.52
N GLN A 129 -6.49 5.89 -25.81
CA GLN A 129 -5.73 6.81 -26.65
C GLN A 129 -5.76 8.20 -26.03
N ARG A 130 -4.65 8.60 -25.43
CA ARG A 130 -4.46 9.95 -24.93
C ARG A 130 -3.99 10.73 -26.15
N SER A 131 -4.92 11.29 -26.91
CA SER A 131 -4.61 12.07 -28.12
C SER A 131 -3.48 13.09 -27.88
N LEU A 132 -3.48 13.76 -26.71
CA LEU A 132 -2.40 14.66 -26.31
C LEU A 132 -1.04 13.97 -26.11
N HIS A 133 -1.02 12.79 -25.53
CA HIS A 133 0.22 12.04 -25.28
C HIS A 133 0.79 11.49 -26.59
N ASP A 134 -0.06 10.97 -27.46
CA ASP A 134 0.37 10.40 -28.74
C ASP A 134 0.90 11.51 -29.67
N ASN A 135 0.22 12.66 -29.71
CA ASN A 135 0.70 13.86 -30.43
C ASN A 135 2.04 14.36 -29.88
N LEU A 136 2.23 14.38 -28.55
CA LEU A 136 3.50 14.74 -27.93
C LEU A 136 4.62 13.76 -28.32
N MET A 137 4.34 12.45 -28.27
CA MET A 137 5.33 11.44 -28.61
C MET A 137 5.68 11.45 -30.10
N GLU A 138 4.73 11.78 -30.97
CA GLU A 138 4.99 12.00 -32.40
C GLU A 138 5.86 13.23 -32.64
N ALA A 139 5.56 14.34 -31.95
CA ALA A 139 6.39 15.55 -32.01
C ALA A 139 7.83 15.31 -31.50
N ILE A 140 8.00 14.54 -30.42
CA ILE A 140 9.33 14.17 -29.90
C ILE A 140 10.07 13.32 -30.92
N ARG A 141 9.43 12.29 -31.51
CA ARG A 141 10.04 11.44 -32.54
C ARG A 141 10.43 12.23 -33.80
N GLY A 142 9.64 13.23 -34.17
CA GLY A 142 9.91 14.13 -35.30
C GLY A 142 10.87 15.28 -34.98
N SER A 143 11.26 15.47 -33.72
CA SER A 143 12.13 16.56 -33.30
C SER A 143 13.60 16.29 -33.61
N SER A 144 14.40 17.35 -33.75
CA SER A 144 15.84 17.24 -33.97
C SER A 144 16.58 18.36 -33.27
N VAL A 145 17.79 18.08 -32.77
CA VAL A 145 18.72 19.09 -32.22
C VAL A 145 18.98 20.23 -33.23
N ARG A 146 18.82 19.97 -34.53
CA ARG A 146 18.90 20.99 -35.59
C ARG A 146 17.81 22.07 -35.51
N GLN A 147 16.68 21.79 -34.87
CA GLN A 147 15.60 22.75 -34.64
C GLN A 147 15.90 23.69 -33.45
N LEU A 148 16.95 23.42 -32.67
CA LEU A 148 17.34 24.25 -31.53
C LEU A 148 18.25 25.39 -31.98
N LYS A 149 18.13 26.54 -31.31
CA LYS A 149 18.99 27.70 -31.54
C LYS A 149 20.40 27.39 -31.06
N GLN A 150 21.41 27.62 -31.91
CA GLN A 150 22.80 27.43 -31.56
C GLN A 150 23.21 28.39 -30.43
N VAL A 151 23.83 27.85 -29.39
CA VAL A 151 24.40 28.63 -28.28
C VAL A 151 25.86 28.20 -28.15
N SER A 152 26.78 29.12 -28.42
CA SER A 152 28.20 28.90 -28.17
C SER A 152 28.46 28.98 -26.67
N THR A 153 28.79 27.85 -26.04
CA THR A 153 29.35 27.87 -24.69
C THR A 153 30.81 28.28 -24.81
N LEU A 154 31.12 29.53 -24.45
CA LEU A 154 32.50 29.93 -24.19
C LEU A 154 32.97 29.11 -22.99
N ARG A 155 33.93 28.21 -23.21
CA ARG A 155 34.65 27.56 -22.12
C ARG A 155 35.36 28.67 -21.35
N ALA A 156 35.00 28.86 -20.09
CA ALA A 156 35.82 29.65 -19.19
C ALA A 156 37.05 28.81 -18.87
N ASP A 157 38.22 29.28 -19.30
CA ASP A 157 39.53 28.78 -18.89
C ASP A 157 39.80 29.15 -17.42
#